data_AF-A0A2M7A106-F1
#
_entry.id   AF-A0A2M7A106-F1
#
_cell.length_a   1.000
_cell.length_b   1.000
_cell.length_c   1.000
_cell.angle_alpha   90.00
_cell.angle_beta   90.00
_cell.angle_gamma   90.00
#
_symmetry.space_group_name_H-M   'P 1'
#
loop_
_entity.id
_entity.type
_entity.pdbx_description
1 polymer ?
#
loop_
_entity_poly.entity_id
_entity_poly.type
_entity_poly.pdbx_seq_one_letter_code
_entity_poly.pdbx_strand_id
1 'polypeptide(L)'
;MKLLSNEIRDIVKYLEAGKPLPDQYRFMLFGDKREVELVWNGKTGEVCNAVLPFQTIEHVDEPRAESGVQKKESQLSFFDARGRQLGGWANKLIWGDNKLILSSLKNGSLRKEIEDQGGIKLIYID
;
A
#
# COMPACT_ATOMS: atom_id res chain seq x y z
N MET A 1 19.12 -23.92 15.61
CA MET A 1 19.96 -24.55 14.56
C MET A 1 20.62 -25.79 15.14
N LYS A 2 20.45 -26.96 14.49
CA LYS A 2 21.28 -28.15 14.74
C LYS A 2 22.02 -28.46 13.44
N LEU A 3 23.16 -27.80 13.22
CA LEU A 3 24.06 -28.12 12.11
C LEU A 3 25.25 -28.89 12.66
N LEU A 4 25.66 -29.94 11.97
CA LEU A 4 26.89 -30.68 12.23
C LEU A 4 28.10 -29.89 11.69
N SER A 5 29.28 -30.16 12.25
CA SER A 5 30.51 -29.43 11.94
C SER A 5 30.94 -29.54 10.46
N ASN A 6 30.61 -30.65 9.81
CA ASN A 6 30.82 -30.86 8.38
C ASN A 6 29.88 -30.00 7.54
N GLU A 7 28.60 -29.93 7.90
CA GLU A 7 27.59 -29.12 7.19
C GLU A 7 27.97 -27.64 7.23
N ILE A 8 28.47 -27.15 8.37
CA ILE A 8 28.98 -25.77 8.50
C ILE A 8 30.15 -25.52 7.53
N ARG A 9 31.11 -26.44 7.43
CA ARG A 9 32.25 -26.29 6.51
C ARG A 9 31.82 -26.26 5.06
N ASP A 10 30.86 -27.11 4.69
CA ASP A 10 30.37 -27.17 3.31
C ASP A 10 29.60 -25.89 2.96
N ILE A 11 28.73 -25.40 3.84
CA ILE A 11 28.04 -24.10 3.68
C ILE A 11 29.04 -22.97 3.46
N VAL A 12 30.10 -22.90 4.27
CA VAL A 12 31.14 -21.87 4.14
C VAL A 12 31.84 -21.95 2.77
N LYS A 13 32.18 -23.15 2.27
CA LYS A 13 32.79 -23.30 0.94
C LYS A 13 31.89 -22.77 -0.18
N TYR A 14 30.58 -23.02 -0.11
CA TYR A 14 29.64 -22.49 -1.11
C TYR A 14 29.58 -20.96 -1.07
N LEU A 15 29.56 -20.37 0.13
CA LEU A 15 29.56 -18.92 0.32
C LEU A 15 30.86 -18.28 -0.18
N GLU A 16 32.02 -18.85 0.14
CA GLU A 16 33.34 -18.39 -0.34
C GLU A 16 33.48 -18.50 -1.85
N ALA A 17 32.92 -19.56 -2.45
CA ALA A 17 32.91 -19.75 -3.90
C ALA A 17 31.88 -18.87 -4.64
N GLY A 18 31.06 -18.09 -3.91
CA GLY A 18 29.98 -17.29 -4.50
C GLY A 18 28.90 -18.11 -5.19
N LYS A 19 28.77 -19.39 -4.83
CA LYS A 19 27.80 -20.32 -5.43
C LYS A 19 26.52 -20.37 -4.58
N PRO A 20 25.35 -20.56 -5.19
CA PRO A 20 24.11 -20.71 -4.44
C PRO A 20 24.19 -21.96 -3.53
N LEU A 21 23.63 -21.82 -2.33
CA LEU A 21 23.54 -22.94 -1.38
C LEU A 21 22.52 -23.97 -1.87
N PRO A 22 22.83 -25.27 -1.79
CA PRO A 22 21.86 -26.35 -1.98
C PRO A 22 20.63 -26.22 -1.06
N ASP A 23 19.47 -26.63 -1.56
CA ASP A 23 18.17 -26.48 -0.88
C ASP A 23 18.17 -27.08 0.53
N GLN A 24 18.83 -28.23 0.74
CA GLN A 24 18.98 -28.87 2.05
C GLN A 24 19.53 -27.92 3.13
N TYR A 25 20.56 -27.14 2.80
CA TYR A 25 21.17 -26.20 3.74
C TYR A 25 20.32 -24.95 3.91
N ARG A 26 19.60 -24.54 2.87
CA ARG A 26 18.64 -23.42 2.94
C ARG A 26 17.52 -23.72 3.94
N PHE A 27 16.94 -24.92 3.90
CA PHE A 27 15.91 -25.34 4.86
C PHE A 27 16.45 -25.44 6.30
N MET A 28 17.65 -25.98 6.48
CA MET A 28 18.27 -26.13 7.80
C MET A 28 18.68 -24.79 8.43
N LEU A 29 19.14 -23.83 7.62
CA LEU A 29 19.57 -22.51 8.08
C LEU A 29 18.40 -21.60 8.43
N PHE A 30 17.34 -21.62 7.62
CA PHE A 30 16.25 -20.64 7.71
C PHE A 30 14.95 -21.22 8.31
N GLY A 31 14.92 -22.51 8.62
CA GLY A 31 13.78 -23.20 9.25
C GLY A 31 12.55 -23.30 8.35
N ASP A 32 11.59 -24.14 8.73
CA ASP A 32 10.27 -24.22 8.12
C ASP A 32 9.49 -22.92 8.36
N LYS A 33 9.81 -21.84 7.63
CA LYS A 33 8.79 -20.88 7.25
C LYS A 33 7.99 -21.54 6.14
N ARG A 34 7.06 -22.42 6.53
CA ARG A 34 5.98 -22.89 5.65
C ARG A 34 5.03 -21.73 5.39
N GLU A 35 5.52 -20.70 4.73
CA GLU A 35 4.67 -19.75 4.03
C GLU A 35 4.46 -20.39 2.66
N VAL A 36 3.24 -20.86 2.39
CA VAL A 36 2.87 -21.25 1.03
C VAL A 36 2.92 -19.97 0.21
N GLU A 37 3.98 -19.80 -0.57
CA GLU A 37 4.17 -18.62 -1.40
C GLU A 37 3.78 -18.94 -2.85
N LEU A 38 2.87 -18.15 -3.42
CA LEU A 38 2.60 -18.18 -4.85
C LEU A 38 3.78 -17.55 -5.59
N VAL A 39 4.54 -18.35 -6.34
CA VAL A 39 5.69 -17.87 -7.14
C VAL A 39 5.33 -17.89 -8.62
N TRP A 40 5.66 -16.81 -9.33
CA TRP A 40 5.53 -16.72 -10.78
C TRP A 40 6.69 -15.90 -11.36
N ASN A 41 6.97 -16.08 -12.65
CA ASN A 41 8.04 -15.35 -13.33
C ASN A 41 7.78 -13.84 -13.28
N GLY A 42 8.76 -13.06 -12.80
CA GLY A 42 8.64 -11.61 -12.65
C GLY A 42 7.97 -11.16 -11.35
N LYS A 43 7.61 -12.08 -10.44
CA LYS A 43 7.22 -11.69 -9.08
C LYS A 43 8.40 -11.02 -8.38
N THR A 44 8.24 -9.77 -7.98
CA THR A 44 9.21 -9.06 -7.13
C THR A 44 8.58 -8.73 -5.79
N GLY A 45 9.38 -8.78 -4.73
CA GLY A 45 9.00 -8.29 -3.39
C GLY A 45 9.26 -6.80 -3.20
N GLU A 46 9.61 -6.09 -4.28
CA GLU A 46 10.01 -4.70 -4.20
C GLU A 46 8.80 -3.80 -3.95
N VAL A 47 8.77 -3.17 -2.78
CA VAL A 47 7.76 -2.17 -2.43
C VAL A 47 8.29 -0.80 -2.83
N CYS A 48 7.49 -0.03 -3.58
CA CYS A 48 7.82 1.36 -3.87
C CYS A 48 7.65 2.21 -2.61
N ASN A 49 8.68 2.99 -2.28
CA ASN A 49 8.70 3.92 -1.16
C ASN A 49 9.04 5.36 -1.62
N ALA A 50 8.75 5.68 -2.89
CA ALA A 50 8.92 7.04 -3.39
C ALA A 50 7.93 8.00 -2.70
N VAL A 51 8.41 9.19 -2.32
CA VAL A 51 7.58 10.25 -1.75
C VAL A 51 7.65 11.44 -2.70
N LEU A 52 6.53 11.71 -3.38
CA LEU A 52 6.38 12.83 -4.30
C LEU A 52 5.45 13.88 -3.69
N PRO A 53 5.72 15.18 -3.93
CA PRO A 53 4.82 16.24 -3.47
C PRO A 53 3.52 16.23 -4.28
N PHE A 54 2.40 16.56 -3.63
CA PHE A 54 1.13 16.79 -4.31
C PHE A 54 1.01 18.26 -4.70
N GLN A 55 0.69 18.50 -5.97
CA GLN A 55 0.31 19.84 -6.45
C GLN A 55 -1.22 19.91 -6.54
N THR A 56 -1.80 20.94 -5.95
CA THR A 56 -3.24 21.23 -6.11
C THR A 56 -3.41 22.08 -7.35
N ILE A 57 -4.17 21.56 -8.33
CA ILE A 57 -4.43 22.24 -9.61
C ILE A 57 -5.73 23.05 -9.53
N GLU A 58 -6.75 22.49 -8.89
CA GLU A 58 -8.09 23.07 -8.79
C GLU A 58 -8.70 22.75 -7.42
N HIS A 59 -9.50 23.68 -6.90
CA HIS A 59 -10.36 23.46 -5.74
C HIS A 59 -11.81 23.64 -6.18
N VAL A 60 -12.59 22.56 -6.16
CA VAL A 60 -14.01 22.59 -6.53
C VAL A 60 -14.82 22.79 -5.25
N ASP A 61 -15.25 24.02 -5.01
CA ASP A 61 -15.90 24.44 -3.76
C ASP A 61 -17.44 24.32 -3.75
N GLU A 62 -18.06 23.80 -4.81
CA GLU A 62 -19.51 23.81 -4.93
C GLU A 62 -20.14 22.42 -4.81
N PRO A 63 -21.16 22.24 -3.95
CA PRO A 63 -22.02 21.07 -4.05
C PRO A 63 -22.71 21.16 -5.42
N ARG A 64 -22.45 20.19 -6.29
CA ARG A 64 -23.13 20.07 -7.59
C ARG A 64 -24.63 20.01 -7.31
N ALA A 65 -25.32 21.15 -7.42
CA ALA A 65 -26.77 21.18 -7.46
C ALA A 65 -27.15 20.63 -8.83
N GLU A 66 -27.26 19.30 -8.94
CA GLU A 66 -27.88 18.71 -10.11
C GLU A 66 -29.34 19.14 -10.14
N SER A 67 -29.63 20.06 -11.05
CA SER A 67 -30.96 20.48 -11.46
C SER A 67 -31.75 19.25 -11.93
N GLY A 68 -32.46 18.55 -11.03
CA GLY A 68 -33.19 17.34 -11.41
C GLY A 68 -33.76 16.51 -10.26
N VAL A 69 -34.73 17.07 -9.53
CA VAL A 69 -36.01 16.40 -9.21
C VAL A 69 -35.95 14.91 -8.76
N GLN A 70 -36.18 14.70 -7.45
CA GLN A 70 -37.06 13.64 -6.89
C GLN A 70 -36.61 12.16 -6.83
N LYS A 71 -35.32 11.80 -6.76
CA LYS A 71 -34.93 10.42 -6.40
C LYS A 71 -33.64 10.36 -5.59
N LYS A 72 -33.67 10.58 -4.28
CA LYS A 72 -32.57 10.13 -3.39
C LYS A 72 -32.87 10.16 -1.88
N GLU A 73 -34.14 10.22 -1.45
CA GLU A 73 -34.49 10.19 -0.02
C GLU A 73 -34.00 8.92 0.71
N SER A 74 -33.67 7.83 0.01
CA SER A 74 -33.16 6.59 0.64
C SER A 74 -31.63 6.44 0.70
N GLN A 75 -30.83 7.31 0.06
CA GLN A 75 -29.35 7.28 0.14
C GLN A 75 -28.76 8.45 0.94
N LEU A 76 -29.58 9.41 1.33
CA LEU A 76 -29.21 10.59 2.12
C LEU A 76 -28.93 10.29 3.61
N SER A 77 -29.13 9.06 4.08
CA SER A 77 -28.81 8.69 5.47
C SER A 77 -27.32 8.43 5.73
N PHE A 78 -26.51 8.26 4.69
CA PHE A 78 -25.04 8.12 4.79
C PHE A 78 -24.29 9.45 4.63
N PHE A 79 -24.97 10.51 4.21
CA PHE A 79 -24.39 11.83 4.05
C PHE A 79 -25.03 12.77 5.05
N ASP A 80 -24.25 13.25 6.02
CA ASP A 80 -24.66 14.25 6.99
C ASP A 80 -25.22 15.48 6.26
N ALA A 81 -26.50 15.82 6.53
CA ALA A 81 -27.23 16.93 5.92
C ALA A 81 -26.73 18.33 6.35
N ARG A 82 -25.52 18.43 6.91
CA ARG A 82 -24.85 19.68 7.24
C ARG A 82 -24.10 20.21 6.03
N GLY A 83 -24.86 20.59 5.02
CA GLY A 83 -24.40 21.43 3.90
C GLY A 83 -23.99 22.82 4.37
N ARG A 84 -22.80 22.94 4.96
CA ARG A 84 -22.10 24.21 5.11
C ARG A 84 -20.67 24.00 4.66
N GLN A 85 -20.21 24.89 3.78
CA GLN A 85 -18.79 25.10 3.46
C GLN A 85 -17.95 24.86 4.72
N LEU A 86 -17.26 23.74 4.77
CA LEU A 86 -16.24 23.47 5.75
C LEU A 86 -14.96 23.35 4.93
N GLY A 87 -14.19 24.44 4.90
CA GLY A 87 -12.84 24.44 4.33
C GLY A 87 -11.98 23.46 5.10
N GLY A 88 -12.05 22.19 4.71
CA GLY A 88 -11.52 21.05 5.45
C GLY A 88 -11.19 19.89 4.50
N TRP A 89 -10.90 18.73 5.09
CA TRP A 89 -10.53 17.53 4.35
C TRP A 89 -11.72 16.97 3.55
N ALA A 90 -11.87 17.47 2.32
CA ALA A 90 -12.91 17.09 1.37
C ALA A 90 -12.51 15.92 0.46
N ASN A 91 -13.44 15.48 -0.38
CA ASN A 91 -13.19 14.50 -1.45
C ASN A 91 -12.02 14.97 -2.34
N LYS A 92 -11.00 14.14 -2.50
CA LYS A 92 -9.82 14.45 -3.33
C LYS A 92 -9.82 13.60 -4.59
N LEU A 93 -9.64 14.24 -5.74
CA LEU A 93 -9.34 13.58 -7.00
C LEU A 93 -7.84 13.77 -7.28
N ILE A 94 -7.11 12.66 -7.43
CA ILE A 94 -5.67 12.65 -7.65
C ILE A 94 -5.40 12.02 -9.02
N TRP A 95 -4.59 12.70 -9.84
CA TRP A 95 -4.23 12.26 -11.19
C TRP A 95 -2.75 11.84 -11.23
N GLY A 96 -2.45 10.67 -11.82
CA GLY A 96 -1.08 10.17 -11.97
C GLY A 96 -0.97 8.65 -11.88
N ASP A 97 0.26 8.14 -11.75
CA ASP A 97 0.53 6.70 -11.56
C ASP A 97 0.14 6.24 -10.15
N ASN A 98 -0.76 5.26 -10.07
CA ASN A 98 -1.28 4.73 -8.81
C ASN A 98 -0.19 4.23 -7.85
N LYS A 99 0.89 3.62 -8.35
CA LYS A 99 1.98 3.08 -7.53
C LYS A 99 2.71 4.22 -6.80
N LEU A 100 2.99 5.31 -7.49
CA LEU A 100 3.68 6.47 -6.94
C LEU A 100 2.75 7.29 -6.02
N ILE A 101 1.47 7.43 -6.40
CA ILE A 101 0.46 8.11 -5.58
C ILE A 101 0.29 7.38 -4.24
N LEU A 102 0.05 6.07 -4.27
CA LEU A 102 -0.17 5.30 -3.03
C LEU A 102 1.07 5.29 -2.14
N SER A 103 2.28 5.18 -2.72
CA SER A 103 3.53 5.31 -1.98
C SER A 103 3.65 6.68 -1.29
N SER A 104 3.26 7.75 -1.99
CA SER A 104 3.31 9.12 -1.46
C SER A 104 2.21 9.40 -0.43
N LEU A 105 1.01 8.83 -0.57
CA LEU A 105 -0.04 8.92 0.46
C LEU A 105 0.33 8.16 1.73
N LYS A 106 1.03 7.04 1.60
CA LYS A 106 1.45 6.21 2.73
C LYS A 106 2.55 6.86 3.57
N ASN A 107 3.54 7.46 2.91
CA ASN A 107 4.79 7.91 3.52
C ASN A 107 5.03 9.43 3.45
N GLY A 108 4.20 10.18 2.71
CA GLY A 108 4.39 11.60 2.44
C GLY A 108 3.62 12.54 3.37
N SER A 109 3.58 13.83 3.01
CA SER A 109 3.04 14.91 3.84
C SER A 109 1.57 14.74 4.21
N LEU A 110 0.75 14.25 3.27
CA LEU A 110 -0.67 14.01 3.49
C LEU A 110 -0.96 12.84 4.46
N ARG A 111 0.03 12.02 4.82
CA ARG A 111 -0.20 10.86 5.69
C ARG A 111 -0.76 11.29 7.05
N LYS A 112 -0.18 12.33 7.64
CA LYS A 112 -0.61 12.80 8.96
C LYS A 112 -2.05 13.33 8.91
N GLU A 113 -2.39 14.08 7.87
CA GLU A 113 -3.75 14.58 7.67
C GLU A 113 -4.76 13.45 7.47
N ILE A 114 -4.40 12.36 6.77
CA ILE A 114 -5.24 11.16 6.65
C ILE A 114 -5.51 10.54 8.02
N GLU A 115 -4.49 10.38 8.85
CA GLU A 115 -4.63 9.80 10.21
C GLU A 115 -5.47 10.70 11.13
N ASP A 116 -5.25 12.02 11.08
CA ASP A 116 -6.00 12.99 11.87
C ASP A 116 -7.50 13.00 11.50
N GLN A 117 -7.85 12.54 10.28
CA GLN A 117 -9.23 12.37 9.79
C GLN A 117 -9.79 10.95 10.01
N GLY A 118 -9.07 10.10 10.75
CA GLY A 118 -9.51 8.75 11.10
C GLY A 118 -9.12 7.66 10.09
N GLY A 119 -8.15 7.93 9.22
CA GLY A 119 -7.51 6.95 8.35
C GLY A 119 -8.35 6.49 7.16
N ILE A 120 -7.84 5.48 6.44
CA ILE A 120 -8.53 4.84 5.32
C ILE A 120 -9.38 3.69 5.85
N LYS A 121 -10.70 3.76 5.63
CA LYS A 121 -11.67 2.76 6.13
C LYS A 121 -12.07 1.72 5.10
N LEU A 122 -12.11 2.11 3.82
CA LEU A 122 -12.54 1.26 2.72
C LEU A 122 -11.70 1.59 1.49
N ILE A 123 -11.27 0.55 0.78
CA ILE A 123 -10.63 0.66 -0.53
C ILE A 123 -11.46 -0.20 -1.49
N TYR A 124 -11.91 0.40 -2.58
CA TYR A 124 -12.56 -0.28 -3.69
C TYR A 124 -11.69 -0.09 -4.94
N ILE A 125 -11.35 -1.20 -5.60
CA ILE A 125 -10.59 -1.24 -6.85
C ILE A 125 -11.35 -2.22 -7.75
N ASP A 126 -11.63 -1.80 -8.98
CA ASP A 126 -12.17 -2.67 -10.03
C ASP A 126 -11.02 -3.41 -10.73
#